data_AF-A0A0G1QR88-F1
#
_entry.id   AF-A0A0G1QR88-F1
#
_cell.length_a   1.000
_cell.length_b   1.000
_cell.length_c   1.000
_cell.angle_alpha   90.00
_cell.angle_beta   90.00
_cell.angle_gamma   90.00
#
_symmetry.space_group_name_H-M   'P 1'
#
loop_
_entity.id
_entity.type
_entity.pdbx_description
1 polymer ?
#
loop_
_entity_poly.entity_id
_entity_poly.type
_entity_poly.pdbx_seq_one_letter_code
_entity_poly.pdbx_strand_id
1 'polypeptide(L)'
;MKIAKILLAVAVIGAIMAPFAFAADVPEIPPGPQNYDELLAIVNTILGWLFAILLIMSAVVILMAAYTYVTSKGDPAKIKEATNMIVYAAIGLIIALLSNVLRNIIPTVLS
;
A
#
# COMPACT_ATOMS: atom_id res chain seq x y z
N MET A 1 24.33 3.72 13.89
CA MET A 1 24.21 4.53 12.65
C MET A 1 23.14 4.07 11.65
N LYS A 2 22.67 2.80 11.67
CA LYS A 2 21.65 2.32 10.70
C LYS A 2 20.22 2.76 11.08
N ILE A 3 19.88 2.69 12.37
CA ILE A 3 18.57 3.13 12.90
C ILE A 3 18.35 4.63 12.76
N ALA A 4 19.38 5.46 12.99
CA ALA A 4 19.30 6.91 12.78
C ALA A 4 19.01 7.30 11.31
N LYS A 5 19.51 6.50 10.35
CA LYS A 5 19.23 6.69 8.93
C LYS A 5 17.81 6.29 8.56
N ILE A 6 17.26 5.28 9.21
CA ILE A 6 15.85 4.86 9.04
C ILE A 6 14.92 5.93 9.61
N LEU A 7 15.24 6.48 10.79
CA LEU A 7 14.47 7.58 11.38
C LEU A 7 14.53 8.86 10.54
N LEU A 8 15.69 9.19 9.97
CA LEU A 8 15.82 10.29 9.02
C LEU A 8 15.07 10.04 7.71
N ALA A 9 15.04 8.81 7.21
CA ALA A 9 14.28 8.47 6.01
C ALA A 9 12.76 8.62 6.24
N VAL A 10 12.26 8.21 7.41
CA VAL A 10 10.86 8.42 7.82
C VAL A 10 10.56 9.92 7.96
N ALA A 11 11.48 10.71 8.51
CA ALA A 11 11.32 12.16 8.64
C ALA A 11 11.32 12.90 7.28
N VAL A 12 12.17 12.47 6.33
CA VAL A 12 12.25 13.07 4.99
C VAL A 12 11.02 12.75 4.14
N ILE A 13 10.47 11.53 4.27
CA ILE A 13 9.20 11.15 3.63
C ILE A 13 8.04 11.99 4.21
N GLY A 14 8.03 12.24 5.53
CA GLY A 14 7.06 13.14 6.16
C GLY A 14 7.16 14.60 5.68
N ALA A 15 8.37 15.10 5.40
CA ALA A 15 8.58 16.47 4.92
C ALA A 15 8.09 16.70 3.48
N ILE A 16 8.15 15.68 2.62
CA ILE A 16 7.64 15.77 1.23
C ILE A 16 6.11 15.74 1.20
N MET A 17 5.46 15.17 2.22
CA MET A 17 4.01 15.18 2.39
C MET A 17 3.48 16.50 2.99
N ALA A 18 4.35 17.43 3.38
CA ALA A 18 3.98 18.69 4.03
C ALA A 18 2.96 19.56 3.24
N PRO A 19 3.06 19.74 1.90
CA PRO A 19 2.03 20.48 1.18
C PRO A 19 0.66 19.78 1.15
N PHE A 20 0.61 18.47 1.38
CA PHE A 20 -0.64 17.73 1.60
C PHE A 20 -1.10 17.74 3.07
N ALA A 21 -0.22 18.13 4.00
CA ALA A 21 -0.50 18.17 5.43
C ALA A 21 -1.06 19.52 5.90
N PHE A 22 -0.94 20.63 5.15
CA PHE A 22 -1.53 21.93 5.56
C PHE A 22 -3.07 21.96 5.51
N ALA A 23 -3.73 20.93 4.99
CA ALA A 23 -5.17 20.73 5.10
C ALA A 23 -5.57 19.78 6.23
N ALA A 24 -4.61 19.22 6.97
CA ALA A 24 -4.82 18.34 8.10
C ALA A 24 -4.18 18.94 9.35
N ASP A 25 -5.01 19.22 10.35
CA ASP A 25 -4.59 19.61 11.70
C ASP A 25 -3.45 18.67 12.16
N VAL A 26 -2.22 19.19 12.32
CA VAL A 26 -1.03 18.36 12.58
C VAL A 26 -1.06 17.96 14.06
N PRO A 27 -1.38 16.69 14.40
CA PRO A 27 -1.50 16.28 15.78
C PRO A 27 -0.13 16.26 16.44
N GLU A 28 -0.06 16.68 17.71
CA GLU A 28 1.13 16.53 18.55
C GLU A 28 1.71 15.12 18.39
N ILE A 29 3.03 15.03 18.23
CA ILE A 29 3.73 13.75 18.05
C ILE A 29 3.46 12.90 19.29
N PRO A 30 2.66 11.81 19.20
CA PRO A 30 2.28 11.02 20.36
C PRO A 30 3.53 10.37 20.96
N PRO A 31 3.60 10.19 22.29
CA PRO A 31 4.67 9.43 22.91
C PRO A 31 4.80 8.07 22.22
N GLY A 32 6.03 7.65 21.93
CA GLY A 32 6.29 6.40 21.21
C GLY A 32 5.62 5.21 21.91
N PRO A 33 5.25 4.15 21.14
CA PRO A 33 4.35 3.11 21.61
C PRO A 33 4.84 2.50 22.93
N GLN A 34 4.08 2.73 24.00
CA GLN A 34 4.39 2.23 25.34
C GLN A 34 3.90 0.78 25.54
N ASN A 35 2.92 0.36 24.73
CA ASN A 35 2.26 -0.94 24.81
C ASN A 35 2.11 -1.60 23.43
N TYR A 36 1.83 -2.90 23.41
CA TYR A 36 1.62 -3.69 22.19
C TYR A 36 0.50 -3.13 21.30
N ASP A 37 -0.54 -2.53 21.88
CA ASP A 37 -1.69 -1.99 21.15
C ASP A 37 -1.33 -0.77 20.28
N GLU A 38 -0.45 0.11 20.77
CA GLU A 38 0.01 1.26 19.98
C GLU A 38 0.92 0.81 18.83
N LEU A 39 1.72 -0.24 19.03
CA LEU A 39 2.52 -0.84 17.96
C LEU A 39 1.60 -1.43 16.87
N LEU A 40 0.52 -2.11 17.26
CA LEU A 40 -0.48 -2.63 16.33
C LEU A 40 -1.22 -1.50 15.59
N ALA A 41 -1.54 -0.39 16.26
CA ALA A 41 -2.17 0.77 15.62
C ALA A 41 -1.29 1.40 14.54
N ILE A 42 0.02 1.55 14.81
CA ILE A 42 0.99 2.07 13.84
C ILE A 42 1.11 1.12 12.64
N VAL A 43 1.25 -0.19 12.90
CA VAL A 43 1.32 -1.21 11.83
C VAL A 43 0.06 -1.21 10.99
N ASN A 44 -1.13 -1.15 11.62
CA ASN A 44 -2.41 -1.08 10.91
C ASN A 44 -2.54 0.17 10.06
N THR A 45 -2.04 1.31 10.55
CA THR A 45 -2.02 2.55 9.78
C THR A 45 -1.15 2.39 8.53
N ILE A 46 0.11 1.94 8.68
CA ILE A 46 1.04 1.75 7.56
C ILE A 46 0.48 0.75 6.55
N LEU A 47 -0.05 -0.39 7.00
CA LEU A 47 -0.68 -1.38 6.14
C LEU A 47 -1.91 -0.84 5.42
N GLY A 48 -2.60 0.15 5.99
CA GLY A 48 -3.79 0.78 5.40
C GLY A 48 -3.42 1.68 4.24
N TRP A 49 -2.41 2.52 4.44
CA TRP A 49 -1.82 3.35 3.40
C TRP A 49 -1.19 2.51 2.28
N LEU A 50 -0.46 1.45 2.62
CA LEU A 50 0.09 0.50 1.63
C LEU A 50 -1.03 -0.15 0.80
N PHE A 51 -2.12 -0.58 1.44
CA PHE A 51 -3.28 -1.16 0.75
C PHE A 51 -3.90 -0.16 -0.24
N ALA A 52 -4.07 1.11 0.17
CA ALA A 52 -4.61 2.15 -0.70
C ALA A 52 -3.72 2.42 -1.93
N ILE A 53 -2.40 2.53 -1.73
CA ILE A 53 -1.44 2.73 -2.83
C ILE A 53 -1.44 1.52 -3.78
N LEU A 54 -1.47 0.31 -3.22
CA LEU A 54 -1.48 -0.93 -3.99
C LEU A 54 -2.74 -1.04 -4.84
N LEU A 55 -3.90 -0.65 -4.32
CA LEU A 55 -5.15 -0.60 -5.09
C LEU A 55 -5.05 0.31 -6.32
N ILE A 56 -4.54 1.53 -6.13
CA ILE A 56 -4.36 2.50 -7.21
C ILE A 56 -3.38 1.95 -8.25
N MET A 57 -2.24 1.42 -7.81
CA MET A 57 -1.25 0.80 -8.70
C MET A 57 -1.85 -0.37 -9.49
N SER A 58 -2.64 -1.23 -8.85
CA SER A 58 -3.31 -2.35 -9.50
C SER A 58 -4.24 -1.86 -10.62
N ALA A 59 -5.04 -0.82 -10.35
CA ALA A 59 -5.92 -0.24 -11.36
C ALA A 59 -5.15 0.29 -12.57
N VAL A 60 -4.02 0.98 -12.36
CA VAL A 60 -3.17 1.49 -13.45
C VAL A 60 -2.58 0.34 -14.29
N VAL A 61 -2.08 -0.72 -13.65
CA VAL A 61 -1.52 -1.88 -14.35
C VAL A 61 -2.59 -2.61 -15.17
N ILE A 62 -3.80 -2.76 -14.62
CA ILE A 62 -4.93 -3.37 -15.36
C ILE A 62 -5.28 -2.53 -16.60
N LEU A 63 -5.30 -1.20 -16.50
CA LEU A 63 -5.55 -0.32 -17.63
C LEU A 63 -4.46 -0.43 -18.70
N MET A 64 -3.18 -0.44 -18.30
CA MET A 64 -2.07 -0.65 -19.24
C MET A 64 -2.16 -2.02 -19.91
N ALA A 65 -2.47 -3.06 -19.15
CA ALA A 65 -2.62 -4.41 -19.69
C ALA A 65 -3.79 -4.49 -20.69
N ALA A 66 -4.91 -3.85 -20.39
CA ALA A 66 -6.06 -3.78 -21.30
C ALA A 66 -5.70 -3.04 -22.61
N TYR A 67 -4.99 -1.92 -22.51
CA TYR A 67 -4.51 -1.20 -23.69
C TYR A 67 -3.58 -2.06 -24.54
N THR A 68 -2.60 -2.72 -23.91
CA THR A 68 -1.68 -3.63 -24.60
C THR A 68 -2.44 -4.79 -25.24
N TYR A 69 -3.42 -5.38 -24.57
CA TYR A 69 -4.24 -6.48 -25.09
C TYR A 69 -5.00 -6.07 -26.36
N VAL A 70 -5.67 -4.91 -26.35
CA VAL A 70 -6.45 -4.41 -27.49
C VAL A 70 -5.54 -4.01 -28.66
N THR A 71 -4.41 -3.38 -28.37
CA THR A 71 -3.45 -2.93 -29.40
C THR A 71 -2.52 -4.03 -29.91
N SER A 72 -2.60 -5.23 -29.35
CA SER A 72 -1.77 -6.38 -29.74
C SER A 72 -1.96 -6.81 -31.19
N LYS A 73 -3.09 -6.45 -31.85
CA LYS A 73 -3.42 -6.84 -33.24
C LYS A 73 -3.29 -8.35 -33.51
N GLY A 74 -3.44 -9.19 -32.50
CA GLY A 74 -3.30 -10.64 -32.60
C GLY A 74 -1.88 -11.19 -32.41
N ASP A 75 -0.90 -10.35 -32.04
CA ASP A 75 0.44 -10.82 -31.67
C ASP A 75 0.38 -11.65 -30.37
N PRO A 76 0.68 -12.96 -30.41
CA PRO A 76 0.60 -13.83 -29.25
C PRO A 76 1.56 -13.44 -28.13
N ALA A 77 2.70 -12.78 -28.44
CA ALA A 77 3.65 -12.35 -27.42
C ALA A 77 3.04 -11.23 -26.55
N LYS A 78 2.42 -10.23 -27.18
CA LYS A 78 1.78 -9.10 -26.47
C LYS A 78 0.52 -9.51 -25.73
N ILE A 79 -0.26 -10.43 -26.29
CA ILE A 79 -1.43 -11.00 -25.60
C ILE A 79 -1.00 -11.73 -24.33
N LYS A 80 0.08 -12.53 -24.40
CA LYS A 80 0.62 -13.24 -23.24
C LYS A 80 1.15 -12.27 -22.18
N GLU A 81 1.86 -11.22 -22.59
CA GLU A 81 2.34 -10.18 -21.69
C GLU A 81 1.20 -9.48 -20.95
N ALA A 82 0.20 -9.00 -21.69
CA ALA A 82 -0.98 -8.35 -21.11
C ALA A 82 -1.74 -9.29 -20.16
N THR A 83 -1.89 -10.56 -20.52
CA THR A 83 -2.55 -11.55 -19.66
C THR A 83 -1.80 -11.74 -18.35
N ASN A 84 -0.46 -11.85 -18.41
CA ASN A 84 0.37 -11.96 -17.21
C ASN A 84 0.25 -10.72 -16.32
N MET A 85 0.24 -9.52 -16.90
CA MET A 85 0.05 -8.28 -16.15
C MET A 85 -1.29 -8.27 -15.40
N ILE A 86 -2.38 -8.70 -16.04
CA ILE A 86 -3.70 -8.82 -15.39
C ILE A 86 -3.66 -9.85 -14.26
N VAL A 87 -3.03 -11.02 -14.48
CA VAL A 87 -2.92 -12.07 -13.45
C VAL A 87 -2.16 -11.55 -12.23
N TYR A 88 -1.02 -10.88 -12.42
CA TYR A 88 -0.25 -10.33 -11.30
C TYR A 88 -1.00 -9.20 -10.58
N ALA A 89 -1.71 -8.34 -11.32
CA ALA A 89 -2.55 -7.31 -10.71
C ALA A 89 -3.70 -7.94 -9.89
N ALA A 90 -4.36 -8.98 -10.42
CA ALA A 90 -5.41 -9.70 -9.72
C ALA A 90 -4.91 -10.38 -8.45
N ILE A 91 -3.73 -11.02 -8.49
CA ILE A 91 -3.09 -11.61 -7.30
C ILE A 91 -2.82 -10.52 -6.26
N GLY A 92 -2.28 -9.38 -6.67
CA GLY A 92 -2.05 -8.24 -5.78
C GLY A 92 -3.36 -7.75 -5.12
N LEU A 93 -4.44 -7.65 -5.90
CA LEU A 93 -5.76 -7.26 -5.42
C LEU A 93 -6.32 -8.26 -4.40
N ILE A 94 -6.20 -9.56 -4.68
CA ILE A 94 -6.67 -10.63 -3.78
C ILE A 94 -5.91 -10.60 -2.46
N ILE A 95 -4.58 -10.50 -2.49
CA ILE A 95 -3.75 -10.41 -1.28
C ILE A 95 -4.11 -9.18 -0.47
N ALA A 96 -4.32 -8.05 -1.15
CA ALA A 96 -4.72 -6.81 -0.51
C ALA A 96 -6.06 -7.00 0.23
N LEU A 97 -7.07 -7.59 -0.43
CA LEU A 97 -8.38 -7.85 0.16
C LEU A 97 -8.29 -8.81 1.36
N LEU A 98 -7.49 -9.88 1.25
CA LEU A 98 -7.23 -10.81 2.36
C LEU A 98 -6.53 -10.14 3.54
N SER A 99 -5.61 -9.21 3.28
CA SER A 99 -4.91 -8.45 4.31
C SER A 99 -5.87 -7.56 5.11
N ASN A 100 -6.93 -7.05 4.48
CA ASN A 100 -7.98 -6.29 5.16
C ASN A 100 -8.77 -7.15 6.17
N VAL A 101 -9.10 -8.40 5.79
CA VAL A 101 -9.77 -9.35 6.68
C VAL A 101 -8.93 -9.63 7.93
N LEU A 102 -7.63 -9.88 7.76
CA LEU A 102 -6.73 -10.13 8.90
C LEU A 102 -6.65 -8.93 9.86
N ARG A 103 -6.71 -7.71 9.34
CA ARG A 103 -6.69 -6.47 10.12
C ARG A 103 -7.82 -6.39 11.15
N ASN A 104 -8.98 -6.95 10.83
CA ASN A 104 -10.15 -6.93 11.69
C ASN A 104 -10.19 -8.09 12.70
N ILE A 105 -9.48 -9.20 12.43
CA ILE A 105 -9.50 -10.39 13.30
C ILE A 105 -8.50 -10.28 14.46
N ILE A 106 -7.35 -9.63 14.24
CA ILE A 106 -6.29 -9.49 15.26
C ILE A 106 -6.78 -8.86 16.58
N PRO A 107 -7.53 -7.74 16.58
CA PRO A 107 -8.02 -7.15 17.84
C PRO A 107 -9.09 -7.99 18.54
N THR A 108 -9.81 -8.86 17.81
CA THR A 108 -10.88 -9.71 18.36
C THR A 108 -10.35 -10.99 19.03
N VAL A 109 -9.16 -11.46 18.65
CA VAL A 109 -8.55 -12.69 19.21
C VAL A 109 -7.63 -12.39 20.41
N LEU A 110 -7.17 -11.15 20.54
CA LEU A 110 -6.29 -10.69 21.63
C LEU A 110 -7.03 -10.01 22.80
N SER A 111 -8.34 -9.78 22.68
CA SER A 111 -9.24 -9.43 23.80
C SER A 111 -9.67 -10.68 24.56
#